data_AF-A0A4Q3RLZ3-F1
#
_entry.id   AF-A0A4Q3RLZ3-F1
#
_cell.length_a   1.000
_cell.length_b   1.000
_cell.length_c   1.000
_cell.angle_alpha   90.00
_cell.angle_beta   90.00
_cell.angle_gamma   90.00
#
_symmetry.space_group_name_H-M   'P 1'
#
loop_
_entity.id
_entity.type
_entity.pdbx_description
1 polymer ?
#
loop_
_entity_poly.entity_id
_entity_poly.type
_entity_poly.pdbx_seq_one_letter_code
_entity_poly.pdbx_strand_id
1 'polypeptide(L)'
;PDIIHCSGWMTGLIPMYIKTAYKKEPVFSHSKIVFTIGENTFKEKLGADFSKIIAINDHVTKKDQDVYSDNNNTAMFRGGAAYADAVTFGAAKVDKKLAEEFSKVKGKKILKYNEDSDLTDYLQLYNDLSK
;
A
#
# COMPACT_ATOMS: atom_id res chain seq x y z
N PRO A 1 16.05 -1.99 -6.97
CA PRO A 1 15.70 -0.66 -6.41
C PRO A 1 15.69 -0.77 -4.90
N ASP A 2 16.16 0.25 -4.17
CA ASP A 2 16.23 0.14 -2.71
C ASP A 2 14.87 0.43 -2.06
N ILE A 3 14.15 1.43 -2.59
CA ILE A 3 12.83 1.83 -2.10
C ILE A 3 11.87 2.00 -3.27
N ILE A 4 10.67 1.42 -3.14
CA ILE A 4 9.57 1.55 -4.08
C ILE A 4 8.46 2.32 -3.35
N HIS A 5 8.21 3.56 -3.77
CA HIS A 5 7.17 4.39 -3.20
C HIS A 5 5.92 4.38 -4.09
N CYS A 6 4.87 3.80 -3.56
CA CYS A 6 3.55 3.74 -4.16
C CYS A 6 2.66 4.82 -3.54
N SER A 7 2.01 5.63 -4.37
CA SER A 7 1.12 6.69 -3.91
C SER A 7 -0.25 6.56 -4.57
N GLY A 8 -1.30 6.67 -3.77
CA GLY A 8 -2.67 6.59 -4.27
C GLY A 8 -3.13 5.16 -4.57
N TRP A 9 -4.44 5.02 -4.73
CA TRP A 9 -5.09 3.72 -4.90
C TRP A 9 -4.72 3.01 -6.21
N MET A 10 -4.36 3.76 -7.25
CA MET A 10 -3.99 3.19 -8.56
C MET A 10 -2.75 2.27 -8.45
N THR A 11 -1.89 2.56 -7.47
CA THR A 11 -0.70 1.75 -7.18
C THR A 11 -0.95 0.66 -6.13
N GLY A 12 -2.21 0.49 -5.66
CA GLY A 12 -2.59 -0.36 -4.53
C GLY A 12 -2.22 -1.84 -4.70
N LEU A 13 -2.13 -2.36 -5.92
CA LEU A 13 -1.77 -3.76 -6.18
C LEU A 13 -0.25 -3.99 -6.20
N ILE A 14 0.55 -2.95 -6.44
CA ILE A 14 2.00 -3.08 -6.61
C ILE A 14 2.67 -3.68 -5.36
N PRO A 15 2.37 -3.23 -4.12
CA PRO A 15 2.95 -3.82 -2.92
C PRO A 15 2.69 -5.32 -2.80
N MET A 16 1.45 -5.76 -3.08
CA MET A 16 1.09 -7.18 -3.05
C MET A 16 1.90 -7.94 -4.10
N TYR A 17 1.93 -7.47 -5.35
CA TYR A 17 2.65 -8.16 -6.43
C TYR A 17 4.13 -8.35 -6.14
N ILE A 18 4.80 -7.32 -5.60
CA ILE A 18 6.22 -7.43 -5.25
C ILE A 18 6.42 -8.49 -4.16
N LYS A 19 5.53 -8.56 -3.17
CA LYS A 19 5.65 -9.52 -2.05
C LYS A 19 5.14 -10.93 -2.39
N THR A 20 4.42 -11.11 -3.50
CA THR A 20 3.84 -12.40 -3.91
C THR A 20 4.33 -12.83 -5.30
N ALA A 21 3.71 -12.32 -6.37
CA ALA A 21 3.96 -12.67 -7.76
C ALA A 21 5.44 -12.55 -8.16
N TYR A 22 6.12 -11.51 -7.67
CA TYR A 22 7.52 -11.22 -7.98
C TYR A 22 8.46 -11.48 -6.79
N LYS A 23 8.01 -12.22 -5.77
CA LYS A 23 8.80 -12.48 -4.55
C LYS A 23 10.16 -13.13 -4.82
N LYS A 24 10.26 -13.92 -5.90
CA LYS A 24 11.47 -14.64 -6.30
C LYS A 24 12.37 -13.85 -7.25
N GLU A 25 11.96 -12.65 -7.67
CA GLU A 25 12.74 -11.81 -8.55
C GLU A 25 13.89 -11.14 -7.76
N PRO A 26 15.16 -11.42 -8.08
CA PRO A 26 16.29 -10.91 -7.30
C PRO A 26 16.34 -9.38 -7.23
N VAL A 27 15.81 -8.69 -8.25
CA VAL A 27 15.76 -7.23 -8.30
C VAL A 27 14.93 -6.61 -7.16
N PHE A 28 14.05 -7.38 -6.53
CA PHE A 28 13.18 -6.93 -5.43
C PHE A 28 13.50 -7.53 -4.06
N SER A 29 14.51 -8.41 -3.94
CA SER A 29 14.79 -9.15 -2.70
C SER A 29 15.09 -8.26 -1.50
N HIS A 30 15.61 -7.06 -1.75
CA HIS A 30 15.97 -6.07 -0.73
C HIS A 30 15.11 -4.80 -0.78
N SER A 31 14.17 -4.71 -1.72
CA SER A 31 13.31 -3.53 -1.87
C SER A 31 12.44 -3.32 -0.62
N LYS A 32 12.44 -2.10 -0.09
CA LYS A 32 11.43 -1.63 0.85
C LYS A 32 10.29 -0.95 0.11
N ILE A 33 9.06 -1.15 0.57
CA ILE A 33 7.87 -0.60 -0.04
C ILE A 33 7.26 0.44 0.90
N VAL A 34 7.14 1.68 0.41
CA VAL A 34 6.38 2.74 1.07
C VAL A 34 5.04 2.88 0.34
N PHE A 35 3.92 2.88 1.06
CA PHE A 35 2.60 3.09 0.47
C PHE A 35 1.91 4.31 1.08
N THR A 36 1.37 5.19 0.25
CA THR A 36 0.67 6.41 0.69
C THR A 36 -0.83 6.26 0.54
N ILE A 37 -1.54 6.25 1.67
CA ILE A 37 -2.99 6.29 1.72
C ILE A 37 -3.43 7.75 1.48
N GLY A 38 -4.36 7.93 0.55
CA GLY A 38 -4.94 9.23 0.22
C GLY A 38 -6.46 9.22 0.39
N GLU A 39 -7.10 10.23 -0.21
CA GLU A 39 -8.56 10.33 -0.27
C GLU A 39 -9.14 9.33 -1.28
N ASN A 40 -10.33 8.82 -0.98
CA ASN A 40 -11.11 8.07 -1.97
C ASN A 40 -11.54 9.01 -3.09
N THR A 41 -11.28 8.62 -4.33
CA THR A 41 -11.61 9.37 -5.54
C THR A 41 -12.84 8.82 -6.26
N PHE A 42 -13.34 7.64 -5.89
CA PHE A 42 -14.56 7.04 -6.44
C PHE A 42 -15.35 6.25 -5.39
N LYS A 43 -16.63 5.98 -5.66
CA LYS A 43 -17.56 5.29 -4.73
C LYS A 43 -18.05 3.93 -5.26
N GLU A 44 -17.86 3.69 -6.54
CA GLU A 44 -18.27 2.49 -7.27
C GLU A 44 -17.37 1.29 -6.93
N LYS A 45 -17.71 0.14 -7.50
CA LYS A 45 -16.87 -1.06 -7.45
C LYS A 45 -16.10 -1.25 -8.76
N LEU A 46 -14.90 -1.85 -8.68
CA LEU A 46 -13.99 -2.13 -9.80
C LEU A 46 -14.46 -3.29 -10.72
N GLY A 47 -15.69 -3.78 -10.55
CA GLY A 47 -16.28 -4.86 -11.34
C GLY A 47 -16.21 -6.24 -10.69
N ALA A 48 -17.05 -7.18 -11.17
CA ALA A 48 -17.13 -8.54 -10.64
C ALA A 48 -15.90 -9.39 -10.96
N ASP A 49 -15.25 -9.12 -12.10
CA ASP A 49 -14.06 -9.86 -12.55
C ASP A 49 -12.75 -9.39 -11.88
N PHE A 50 -12.81 -8.35 -11.05
CA PHE A 50 -11.63 -7.73 -10.45
C PHE A 50 -10.72 -8.76 -9.75
N SER A 51 -11.29 -9.63 -8.91
CA SER A 51 -10.52 -10.64 -8.18
C SER A 51 -9.79 -11.64 -9.10
N LYS A 52 -10.36 -11.93 -10.27
CA LYS A 52 -9.75 -12.79 -11.28
C LYS A 52 -8.60 -12.06 -11.99
N ILE A 53 -8.78 -10.79 -12.31
CA ILE A 53 -7.78 -9.95 -12.98
C ILE A 53 -6.53 -9.81 -12.10
N ILE A 54 -6.70 -9.60 -10.80
CA ILE A 54 -5.56 -9.32 -9.92
C ILE A 54 -4.72 -10.54 -9.59
N ALA A 55 -5.17 -11.78 -9.86
CA ALA A 55 -4.39 -12.96 -9.52
C ALA A 55 -3.06 -12.99 -10.31
N ILE A 56 -3.04 -12.57 -11.58
CA ILE A 56 -1.91 -12.51 -12.53
C ILE A 56 -1.07 -13.80 -12.73
N ASN A 57 -0.86 -14.63 -11.70
CA ASN A 57 -0.24 -15.94 -11.69
C ASN A 57 -0.63 -16.72 -10.40
N ASP A 58 -0.18 -17.97 -10.28
CA ASP A 58 -0.51 -18.85 -9.15
C ASP A 58 0.15 -18.45 -7.81
N HIS A 59 1.03 -17.44 -7.80
CA HIS A 59 1.68 -16.96 -6.59
C HIS A 59 0.84 -15.92 -5.83
N VAL A 60 -0.17 -15.31 -6.45
CA VAL A 60 -1.16 -14.48 -5.75
C VAL A 60 -2.28 -15.38 -5.25
N THR A 61 -2.21 -15.71 -3.96
CA THR A 61 -3.13 -16.65 -3.33
C THR A 61 -4.51 -16.03 -3.11
N LYS A 62 -5.50 -16.87 -2.79
CA LYS A 62 -6.83 -16.37 -2.45
C LYS A 62 -6.82 -15.43 -1.25
N LYS A 63 -5.98 -15.73 -0.24
CA LYS A 63 -5.78 -14.86 0.92
C LYS A 63 -5.28 -13.47 0.53
N ASP A 64 -4.42 -13.38 -0.49
CA ASP A 64 -3.92 -12.09 -0.97
C ASP A 64 -5.02 -11.29 -1.68
N GLN A 65 -5.89 -11.98 -2.43
CA GLN A 65 -7.05 -11.37 -3.08
C GLN A 65 -8.11 -10.91 -2.07
N ASP A 66 -8.30 -11.61 -0.96
CA ASP A 66 -9.35 -11.33 0.03
C ASP A 66 -9.19 -9.96 0.70
N VAL A 67 -7.96 -9.44 0.78
CA VAL A 67 -7.66 -8.08 1.25
C VAL A 67 -8.36 -7.02 0.38
N TYR A 68 -8.63 -7.34 -0.89
CA TYR A 68 -9.29 -6.48 -1.86
C TYR A 68 -10.78 -6.81 -2.09
N SER A 69 -11.37 -7.73 -1.32
CA SER A 69 -12.71 -8.31 -1.56
C SER A 69 -13.87 -7.30 -1.60
N ASP A 70 -13.71 -6.13 -0.96
CA ASP A 70 -14.68 -5.03 -1.05
C ASP A 70 -14.77 -4.44 -2.49
N ASN A 71 -13.77 -4.74 -3.34
CA ASN A 71 -13.64 -4.35 -4.76
C ASN A 71 -13.86 -2.85 -4.99
N ASN A 72 -13.40 -1.98 -4.09
CA ASN A 72 -13.62 -0.54 -4.14
C ASN A 72 -12.32 0.24 -3.87
N ASN A 73 -12.43 1.57 -3.86
CA ASN A 73 -11.29 2.45 -3.64
C ASN A 73 -10.60 2.21 -2.29
N THR A 74 -11.38 2.04 -1.22
CA THR A 74 -10.86 1.75 0.13
C THR A 74 -10.09 0.43 0.16
N ALA A 75 -10.58 -0.60 -0.53
CA ALA A 75 -9.93 -1.91 -0.63
C ALA A 75 -8.55 -1.82 -1.30
N MET A 76 -8.43 -1.00 -2.34
CA MET A 76 -7.16 -0.75 -3.02
C MET A 76 -6.12 -0.09 -2.11
N PHE A 77 -6.55 0.87 -1.29
CA PHE A 77 -5.68 1.46 -0.27
C PHE A 77 -5.32 0.45 0.83
N ARG A 78 -6.29 -0.33 1.33
CA ARG A 78 -6.07 -1.37 2.34
C ARG A 78 -5.02 -2.37 1.87
N GLY A 79 -5.17 -2.87 0.65
CA GLY A 79 -4.23 -3.82 0.06
C GLY A 79 -2.83 -3.26 -0.08
N GLY A 80 -2.68 -2.06 -0.65
CA GLY A 80 -1.38 -1.42 -0.76
C GLY A 80 -0.69 -1.24 0.60
N ALA A 81 -1.44 -0.77 1.60
CA ALA A 81 -0.92 -0.56 2.95
C ALA A 81 -0.63 -1.88 3.69
N ALA A 82 -1.40 -2.95 3.44
CA ALA A 82 -1.21 -4.26 4.06
C ALA A 82 0.12 -4.92 3.66
N TYR A 83 0.56 -4.76 2.41
CA TYR A 83 1.80 -5.37 1.91
C TYR A 83 3.03 -4.45 1.96
N ALA A 84 2.85 -3.17 2.30
CA ALA A 84 3.95 -2.21 2.42
C ALA A 84 4.81 -2.45 3.68
N ASP A 85 6.07 -2.03 3.64
CA ASP A 85 6.98 -2.02 4.80
C ASP A 85 6.78 -0.74 5.65
N ALA A 86 6.35 0.36 5.01
CA ALA A 86 5.96 1.60 5.67
C ALA A 86 4.69 2.18 5.04
N VAL A 87 3.87 2.87 5.85
CA VAL A 87 2.64 3.50 5.41
C VAL A 87 2.70 4.99 5.72
N THR A 88 2.31 5.82 4.76
CA THR A 88 2.16 7.26 4.97
C THR A 88 0.74 7.69 4.64
N PHE A 89 0.29 8.78 5.26
CA PHE A 89 -1.01 9.39 4.99
C PHE A 89 -0.77 10.70 4.23
N GLY A 90 -1.23 10.76 2.99
CA GLY A 90 -0.98 11.89 2.08
C GLY A 90 -2.14 12.87 1.95
N ALA A 91 -3.21 12.70 2.72
CA ALA A 91 -4.39 13.55 2.67
C ALA A 91 -4.99 13.77 4.06
N ALA A 92 -5.62 14.92 4.25
CA ALA A 92 -6.30 15.28 5.49
C ALA A 92 -7.52 14.40 5.78
N LYS A 93 -8.26 13.97 4.73
CA LYS A 93 -9.55 13.28 4.86
C LYS A 93 -9.54 11.86 4.31
N VAL A 94 -8.70 11.00 4.87
CA VAL A 94 -8.72 9.56 4.52
C VAL A 94 -9.95 8.85 5.10
N ASP A 95 -10.30 7.68 4.54
CA ASP A 95 -11.36 6.83 5.08
C ASP A 95 -11.07 6.44 6.55
N LYS A 96 -12.09 6.56 7.42
CA LYS A 96 -11.93 6.34 8.85
C LYS A 96 -11.44 4.93 9.19
N LYS A 97 -11.92 3.91 8.47
CA LYS A 97 -11.50 2.52 8.72
C LYS A 97 -10.04 2.34 8.38
N LEU A 98 -9.57 2.95 7.28
CA LEU A 98 -8.15 2.92 6.92
C LEU A 98 -7.28 3.65 7.94
N ALA A 99 -7.74 4.82 8.43
CA ALA A 99 -7.02 5.55 9.47
C ALA A 99 -6.90 4.73 10.76
N GLU A 100 -7.99 4.11 11.21
CA GLU A 100 -8.01 3.26 12.40
C GLU A 100 -7.12 2.02 12.22
N GLU A 101 -7.24 1.35 11.07
CA GLU A 101 -6.49 0.13 10.75
C GLU A 101 -4.98 0.39 10.62
N PHE A 102 -4.58 1.49 9.98
CA PHE A 102 -3.18 1.73 9.62
C PHE A 102 -2.44 2.80 10.42
N SER A 103 -3.10 3.53 11.34
CA SER A 103 -2.42 4.57 12.13
C SER A 103 -1.43 4.02 13.17
N LYS A 104 -1.53 2.74 13.55
CA LYS A 104 -0.69 2.09 14.59
C LYS A 104 -0.43 0.61 14.31
N VAL A 105 0.06 0.27 13.11
CA VAL A 105 0.41 -1.12 12.77
C VAL A 105 1.76 -1.49 13.37
N LYS A 106 1.78 -2.54 14.19
CA LYS A 106 3.02 -3.06 14.77
C LYS A 106 3.98 -3.51 13.66
N GLY A 107 5.24 -3.09 13.75
CA GLY A 107 6.29 -3.48 12.81
C GLY A 107 6.32 -2.68 11.51
N LYS A 108 5.45 -1.69 11.32
CA LYS A 108 5.50 -0.76 10.19
C LYS A 108 5.84 0.64 10.68
N LYS A 109 6.65 1.37 9.90
CA LYS A 109 6.80 2.80 10.10
C LYS A 109 5.58 3.52 9.54
N ILE A 110 4.98 4.37 10.36
CA ILE A 110 3.77 5.10 10.02
C ILE A 110 4.07 6.60 10.07
N LEU A 111 3.83 7.30 8.97
CA LEU A 111 3.93 8.76 8.91
C LEU A 111 2.54 9.34 8.67
N LYS A 112 2.07 10.16 9.60
CA LYS A 112 0.75 10.78 9.52
C LYS A 112 0.78 11.99 8.60
N TYR A 113 -0.37 12.32 8.03
CA TYR A 113 -0.53 13.54 7.27
C TYR A 113 -0.24 14.75 8.18
N ASN A 114 0.58 15.66 7.69
CA ASN A 114 0.89 16.94 8.30
C ASN A 114 0.95 17.98 7.18
N GLU A 115 0.03 18.94 7.21
CA GLU A 115 -0.07 20.00 6.19
C GLU A 115 1.14 20.95 6.24
N ASP A 116 1.69 21.17 7.44
CA ASP A 116 2.86 22.04 7.69
C ASP A 116 4.19 21.28 7.59
N SER A 117 4.19 20.06 7.04
CA SER A 117 5.40 19.24 6.93
C SER A 117 6.45 19.92 6.04
N ASP A 118 7.69 19.98 6.54
CA ASP A 118 8.87 20.37 5.76
C ASP A 118 9.55 19.17 5.07
N LEU A 119 8.90 17.99 5.09
CA LEU A 119 9.37 16.70 4.59
C LEU A 119 10.53 16.07 5.37
N THR A 120 10.98 16.63 6.50
CA THR A 120 12.07 16.06 7.31
C THR A 120 11.74 14.63 7.77
N ASP A 121 10.50 14.39 8.20
CA ASP A 121 10.05 13.05 8.62
C ASP A 121 10.05 12.04 7.46
N TYR A 122 9.72 12.49 6.24
CA TYR A 122 9.81 11.64 5.04
C TYR A 122 11.28 11.30 4.75
N LEU A 123 12.18 12.28 4.76
CA LEU A 123 13.61 12.05 4.54
C LEU A 123 14.17 11.06 5.58
N GLN A 124 13.79 11.22 6.85
CA GLN A 124 14.18 10.29 7.91
C GLN A 124 13.64 8.88 7.66
N LEU A 125 12.38 8.76 7.22
CA LEU A 125 11.78 7.48 6.84
C LEU A 125 12.59 6.79 5.73
N TYR A 126 12.91 7.49 4.63
CA TYR A 126 13.71 6.90 3.54
C TYR A 126 15.10 6.48 4.01
N ASN A 127 15.80 7.35 4.75
CA ASN A 127 17.13 7.06 5.27
C ASN A 127 17.18 5.83 6.17
N ASP A 128 16.10 5.57 6.92
CA ASP A 128 16.04 4.39 7.77
C ASP A 128 15.60 3.13 7.03
N LEU A 129 14.91 3.26 5.90
CA LEU A 129 14.52 2.12 5.05
C LEU A 129 15.67 1.69 4.13
N SER A 130 16.58 2.60 3.77
CA SER A 130 17.74 2.33 2.92
C SER A 130 18.96 1.78 3.66
N LYS A 131 18.85 1.53 4.97
CA LYS A 131 19.88 0.86 5.79
C LYS A 131 19.62 -0.64 5.83
#